data_AF-A0A563F292-F1
#
_entry.id   AF-A0A563F292-F1
#
_cell.length_a   1.000
_cell.length_b   1.000
_cell.length_c   1.000
_cell.angle_alpha   90.00
_cell.angle_beta   90.00
_cell.angle_gamma   90.00
#
_symmetry.space_group_name_H-M   'P 1'
#
loop_
_entity.id
_entity.type
_entity.pdbx_description
1 polymer ?
#
loop_
_entity_poly.entity_id
_entity_poly.type
_entity_poly.pdbx_seq_one_letter_code
_entity_poly.pdbx_strand_id
1 'polypeptide(L)'
;MSASFWLHNTHLGQVSQWMVAGCADTRNPETERDMVPPIDRTNAKPGWIEYSFTKNVRTDATGTVWIAAGVRATWEGRRTYHFDLVETSIIAR
;
A
#
# COMPACT_ATOMS: atom_id res chain seq x y z
N MET A 1 -3.68 1.15 -14.14
CA MET A 1 -4.58 1.27 -12.98
C MET A 1 -3.89 2.07 -11.89
N SER A 2 -4.66 2.73 -11.04
CA SER A 2 -4.17 3.36 -9.82
C SER A 2 -4.95 2.87 -8.62
N ALA A 3 -4.33 2.93 -7.45
CA ALA A 3 -5.00 2.74 -6.18
C ALA A 3 -4.50 3.78 -5.18
N SER A 4 -5.39 4.21 -4.29
CA SER A 4 -5.08 5.07 -3.16
C SER A 4 -5.75 4.54 -1.89
N PHE A 5 -5.20 4.92 -0.75
CA PHE A 5 -5.76 4.66 0.55
C PHE A 5 -5.23 5.66 1.56
N TRP A 6 -6.00 5.88 2.61
CA TRP A 6 -5.61 6.73 3.72
C TRP A 6 -5.11 5.88 4.88
N LEU A 7 -3.98 6.29 5.45
CA LEU A 7 -3.41 5.69 6.65
C LEU A 7 -3.36 6.75 7.75
N HIS A 8 -4.03 6.48 8.88
CA HIS A 8 -3.90 7.33 10.06
C HIS A 8 -2.66 6.91 10.86
N ASN A 9 -1.81 7.88 11.17
CA ASN A 9 -0.66 7.70 12.03
C ASN A 9 -0.73 8.66 13.24
N THR A 10 -0.56 8.14 14.44
CA THR A 10 -0.52 8.92 15.69
C THR A 10 0.91 9.32 16.10
N HIS A 11 1.94 8.75 15.45
CA HIS A 11 3.33 8.92 15.85
C HIS A 11 4.11 9.87 14.93
N LEU A 12 4.58 10.98 15.48
CA LEU A 12 5.60 11.84 14.86
C LEU A 12 6.98 11.39 15.36
N GLY A 13 7.87 10.93 14.47
CA GLY A 13 9.23 10.57 14.88
C GLY A 13 10.08 10.02 13.75
N GLN A 14 11.32 10.51 13.63
CA GLN A 14 12.25 10.14 12.55
C GLN A 14 12.91 8.76 12.74
N VAL A 15 12.88 8.21 13.95
CA VAL A 15 13.71 7.05 14.36
C VAL A 15 12.99 5.70 14.35
N SER A 16 11.74 5.62 13.91
CA SER A 16 10.94 4.40 14.06
C SER A 16 9.89 4.28 12.95
N GLN A 17 10.36 4.07 11.72
CA GLN A 17 9.54 4.14 10.51
C GLN A 17 9.33 2.76 9.91
N TRP A 18 8.08 2.39 9.66
CA TRP A 18 7.76 1.27 8.78
C TRP A 18 7.52 1.78 7.36
N MET A 19 7.49 0.87 6.40
CA MET A 19 7.26 1.19 5.00
C MET A 19 5.78 1.05 4.67
N VAL A 20 5.25 1.95 3.86
CA VAL A 20 3.94 1.79 3.24
C VAL A 20 4.13 1.05 1.93
N ALA A 21 3.37 -0.02 1.74
CA ALA A 21 3.50 -0.92 0.61
C ALA A 21 2.18 -0.99 -0.17
N GLY A 22 2.29 -1.18 -1.47
CA GLY A 22 1.15 -1.41 -2.34
C GLY A 22 1.55 -2.25 -3.54
N CYS A 23 0.63 -3.09 -3.99
CA CYS A 23 0.83 -3.99 -5.11
C CYS A 23 -0.47 -4.08 -5.92
N ALA A 24 -0.31 -4.18 -7.23
CA ALA A 24 -1.37 -4.63 -8.12
C ALA A 24 -0.79 -5.59 -9.15
N ASP A 25 -1.33 -6.80 -9.23
CA ASP A 25 -0.81 -7.87 -10.09
C ASP A 25 -1.90 -8.90 -10.42
N THR A 26 -1.69 -9.73 -11.44
CA THR A 26 -2.58 -10.86 -11.76
C THR A 26 -2.36 -12.05 -10.82
N ARG A 27 -1.17 -12.13 -10.21
CA ARG A 27 -0.86 -13.10 -9.15
C ARG A 27 -1.26 -12.53 -7.79
N ASN A 28 -1.94 -13.33 -6.97
CA ASN A 28 -2.26 -12.98 -5.60
C ASN A 28 -0.98 -12.65 -4.80
N PRO A 29 -0.83 -11.45 -4.21
CA PRO A 29 0.28 -11.15 -3.32
C PRO A 29 0.06 -11.84 -1.96
N GLU A 30 0.97 -12.75 -1.60
CA GLU A 30 0.87 -13.54 -0.36
C GLU A 30 1.92 -13.15 0.68
N THR A 31 3.00 -12.51 0.24
CA THR A 31 4.13 -12.15 1.10
C THR A 31 4.48 -10.67 0.97
N GLU A 32 5.18 -10.16 1.97
CA GLU A 32 5.74 -8.81 1.95
C GLU A 32 6.67 -8.56 0.73
N ARG A 33 7.34 -9.62 0.23
CA ARG A 33 8.23 -9.53 -0.93
C ARG A 33 7.47 -9.28 -2.23
N ASP A 34 6.18 -9.60 -2.29
CA ASP A 34 5.32 -9.31 -3.44
C ASP A 34 4.93 -7.82 -3.53
N MET A 35 5.25 -7.02 -2.50
CA MET A 35 4.91 -5.59 -2.42
C MET A 35 6.15 -4.68 -2.51
N VAL A 36 7.11 -5.05 -3.35
CA VAL A 36 8.35 -4.31 -3.60
C VAL A 36 8.30 -3.64 -4.99
N PRO A 37 8.72 -2.37 -5.12
CA PRO A 37 9.22 -1.47 -4.08
C PRO A 37 8.08 -0.88 -3.21
N PRO A 38 8.39 -0.45 -1.96
CA PRO A 38 7.42 0.27 -1.13
C PRO A 38 7.02 1.60 -1.78
N ILE A 39 5.81 2.08 -1.44
CA ILE A 39 5.29 3.38 -1.88
C ILE A 39 6.07 4.50 -1.18
N ASP A 40 6.12 4.47 0.15
CA ASP A 40 6.77 5.48 0.99
C ASP A 40 6.93 4.96 2.44
N ARG A 41 7.01 5.86 3.43
CA ARG A 41 7.16 5.61 4.87
C ARG A 41 5.95 6.11 5.66
N THR A 42 5.67 5.48 6.79
CA THR A 42 4.46 5.76 7.58
C THR A 42 4.47 7.09 8.35
N ASN A 43 5.59 7.81 8.41
CA ASN A 43 5.82 8.90 9.39
C ASN A 43 5.93 10.29 8.76
N ALA A 44 5.34 10.53 7.58
CA ALA A 44 5.40 11.85 6.95
C ALA A 44 4.84 12.96 7.87
N LYS A 45 3.77 12.66 8.62
CA LYS A 45 3.13 13.53 9.63
C LYS A 45 2.12 12.74 10.48
N PRO A 46 1.70 13.26 11.65
CA PRO A 46 0.50 12.81 12.35
C PRO A 46 -0.77 13.06 11.54
N GLY A 47 -1.78 12.26 11.85
CA GLY A 47 -3.09 12.33 11.23
C GLY A 47 -3.21 11.44 10.01
N TRP A 48 -4.18 11.77 9.18
CA TRP A 48 -4.49 11.07 7.95
C TRP A 48 -3.52 11.48 6.84
N ILE A 49 -2.87 10.49 6.23
CA ILE A 49 -2.02 10.66 5.05
C ILE A 49 -2.55 9.75 3.95
N GLU A 50 -2.73 10.33 2.77
CA GLU A 50 -3.06 9.58 1.57
C GLU A 50 -1.78 8.98 0.95
N TYR A 51 -1.84 7.71 0.60
CA TYR A 51 -0.83 7.01 -0.17
C TYR A 51 -1.45 6.52 -1.47
N SER A 52 -0.71 6.62 -2.57
CA SER A 52 -1.17 6.16 -3.87
C SER A 52 -0.07 5.54 -4.70
N PHE A 53 -0.44 4.65 -5.60
CA PHE A 53 0.46 4.07 -6.58
C PHE A 53 -0.24 3.80 -7.91
N THR A 54 0.55 3.76 -8.97
CA THR A 54 0.08 3.43 -10.32
C THR A 54 0.84 2.22 -10.84
N LYS A 55 0.12 1.27 -11.43
CA LYS A 55 0.70 0.08 -12.05
C LYS A 55 0.04 -0.22 -13.38
N ASN A 56 0.84 -0.69 -14.33
CA ASN A 56 0.33 -1.29 -15.56
C ASN A 56 0.22 -2.80 -15.33
N VAL A 57 -1.00 -3.32 -15.30
CA VAL A 57 -1.28 -4.75 -15.17
C VAL A 57 -1.91 -5.22 -16.47
N ARG A 58 -1.36 -6.30 -17.05
CA ARG A 58 -1.96 -6.98 -18.20
C ARG A 58 -2.63 -8.24 -17.69
N THR A 59 -3.94 -8.27 -17.75
CA THR A 59 -4.73 -9.45 -17.38
C THR A 59 -4.79 -10.44 -18.53
N ASP A 60 -4.89 -11.72 -18.19
CA ASP A 60 -5.28 -12.75 -19.16
C ASP A 60 -6.82 -12.77 -19.33
N ALA A 61 -7.33 -13.79 -20.02
CA ALA A 61 -8.75 -13.94 -20.32
C ALA A 61 -9.65 -14.03 -19.07
N THR A 62 -9.10 -14.32 -17.88
CA THR A 62 -9.86 -14.36 -16.63
C THR A 62 -10.14 -12.98 -16.05
N GLY A 63 -9.38 -11.95 -16.48
CA GLY A 63 -9.59 -10.56 -16.08
C GLY A 63 -9.33 -10.26 -14.60
N THR A 64 -8.76 -11.19 -13.82
CA THR A 64 -8.59 -11.00 -12.38
C THR A 64 -7.33 -10.16 -12.08
N VAL A 65 -7.50 -9.15 -11.22
CA VAL A 65 -6.41 -8.34 -10.68
C VAL A 65 -6.53 -8.32 -9.16
N TRP A 66 -5.43 -8.62 -8.50
CA TRP A 66 -5.28 -8.48 -7.06
C TRP A 66 -4.70 -7.11 -6.74
N ILE A 67 -5.25 -6.46 -5.73
CA ILE A 67 -4.76 -5.19 -5.19
C ILE A 67 -4.51 -5.40 -3.71
N ALA A 68 -3.30 -5.10 -3.27
CA ALA A 68 -2.94 -5.12 -1.86
C ALA A 68 -2.35 -3.78 -1.45
N ALA A 69 -2.68 -3.35 -0.24
CA ALA A 69 -2.15 -2.16 0.40
C ALA A 69 -1.87 -2.51 1.87
N GLY A 70 -0.77 -2.01 2.42
CA GLY A 70 -0.40 -2.35 3.77
C GLY A 70 0.81 -1.61 4.30
N VAL A 71 1.23 -2.03 5.49
CA VAL A 71 2.46 -1.58 6.12
C VAL A 71 3.42 -2.75 6.23
N ARG A 72 4.66 -2.51 5.82
CA ARG A 72 5.79 -3.42 5.90
C ARG A 72 6.64 -3.06 7.11
N ALA A 73 6.62 -3.95 8.11
CA ALA A 73 7.39 -3.76 9.33
C ALA A 73 8.89 -3.93 9.06
N THR A 74 9.68 -2.94 9.43
CA THR A 74 11.14 -2.94 9.20
C THR A 74 11.93 -3.42 10.43
N TRP A 75 11.26 -3.56 11.56
CA TRP A 75 11.78 -4.05 12.84
C TRP A 75 10.60 -4.50 13.71
N GLU A 76 10.85 -5.38 14.67
CA GLU A 76 9.83 -5.96 15.54
C GLU A 76 9.26 -4.93 16.51
N GLY A 77 7.96 -4.66 16.38
CA GLY A 77 7.26 -3.75 17.28
C GLY A 77 5.76 -3.82 17.08
N ARG A 78 5.02 -3.22 18.01
CA ARG A 78 3.57 -3.07 17.90
C ARG A 78 3.24 -1.64 17.50
N ARG A 79 2.54 -1.48 16.38
CA ARG A 79 1.96 -0.20 15.94
C ARG A 79 0.53 -0.43 15.50
N THR A 80 -0.31 0.57 15.77
CA THR A 80 -1.70 0.58 15.32
C THR A 80 -1.83 1.64 14.24
N TYR A 81 -2.32 1.24 13.08
CA TYR A 81 -2.69 2.13 11.99
C TYR A 81 -4.16 1.91 11.66
N HIS A 82 -4.84 2.98 11.27
CA HIS A 82 -6.18 2.89 10.71
C HIS A 82 -6.10 3.11 9.21
N PHE A 83 -6.78 2.25 8.45
CA PHE A 83 -6.90 2.36 7.00
C PHE A 83 -8.31 2.84 6.66
N ASP A 84 -8.42 3.77 5.72
CA ASP A 84 -9.71 4.28 5.25
C ASP A 84 -9.65 4.69 3.77
N LEU A 85 -10.82 4.91 3.16
CA LEU A 85 -10.98 5.45 1.81
C LEU A 85 -10.08 4.76 0.78
N VAL A 86 -10.16 3.43 0.71
CA VAL A 86 -9.47 2.65 -0.32
C VAL A 86 -10.18 2.85 -1.65
N GLU A 87 -9.49 3.43 -2.62
CA GLU A 87 -10.02 3.68 -3.95
C GLU A 87 -9.15 3.03 -5.02
N THR A 88 -9.79 2.58 -6.10
CA THR A 88 -9.11 1.94 -7.23
C THR A 88 -9.68 2.49 -8.52
N SER A 89 -8.82 2.80 -9.48
CA SER A 89 -9.22 3.23 -10.83
C SER A 89 -8.59 2.32 -11.87
N ILE A 90 -9.45 1.70 -12.68
CA ILE A 90 -9.08 0.78 -13.73
C ILE A 90 -9.45 1.41 -15.06
N ILE A 91 -8.46 1.53 -15.94
CA ILE A 91 -8.66 1.94 -17.33
C ILE A 91 -8.45 0.69 -18.16
N ALA A 92 -9.55 0.06 -18.58
CA ALA A 92 -9.52 -1.00 -19.58
C ALA A 92 -9.35 -0.37 -20.97
N ARG A 93 -8.50 -0.97 -21.80
CA ARG A 93 -8.34 -0.60 -23.22
C ARG A 93 -8.78 -1.77 -24.08
#